data_AF-A0A368MCV9-F1
#
_entry.id   AF-A0A368MCV9-F1
#
_cell.length_a   1.000
_cell.length_b   1.000
_cell.length_c   1.000
_cell.angle_alpha   90.00
_cell.angle_beta   90.00
_cell.angle_gamma   90.00
#
_symmetry.space_group_name_H-M   'P 1'
#
loop_
_entity.id
_entity.type
_entity.pdbx_description
1 polymer ?
#
loop_
_entity_poly.entity_id
_entity_poly.type
_entity_poly.pdbx_seq_one_letter_code
_entity_poly.pdbx_strand_id
1 'polypeptide(L)'
;MITSVFNKSKPINFILVLVFVISVFMIANFNALFNFTESILKILSKFLLIVFLVFLLDFIVSKNNLTQRNSYAIMAFGILLALFPNILNNMDLLLANLFIVFAMRRIISLSSKKSIKKKLFDASFWIALATLFYFWAILFFAIIIVALIYYSQNDLKNIIIPFVGIATVAMFLSIYNIILYDEFIRQSNFERFASLDYTAYNSSEYILKLTVLFTSFIWTVIYYFRSLSEKNKKNRPSFYLIAWASIIAILISIISPTKNGSEFIFLLAPFSIILGNYIEAISEKWFKEVFVGALIATPIIGLIL
;
A
#
# COMPACT_ATOMS: atom_id res chain seq x y z
N MET A 1 27.26 -1.81 1.50
CA MET A 1 27.25 -2.18 2.93
C MET A 1 25.84 -2.18 3.52
N ILE A 2 24.90 -1.35 3.01
CA ILE A 2 23.53 -1.30 3.54
C ILE A 2 22.75 -2.53 3.03
N THR A 3 22.88 -2.87 1.75
CA THR A 3 22.10 -3.96 1.15
C THR A 3 22.48 -5.33 1.71
N SER A 4 23.73 -5.51 2.15
CA SER A 4 24.19 -6.76 2.79
C SER A 4 23.45 -7.09 4.08
N VAL A 5 22.95 -6.09 4.82
CA VAL A 5 22.16 -6.31 6.05
C VAL A 5 20.83 -6.98 5.70
N PHE A 6 20.14 -6.47 4.67
CA PHE A 6 18.80 -6.89 4.26
C PHE A 6 18.77 -8.13 3.35
N ASN A 7 19.92 -8.65 2.94
CA ASN A 7 20.03 -9.79 2.03
C ASN A 7 19.55 -11.14 2.63
N LYS A 8 19.25 -11.19 3.93
CA LYS A 8 18.67 -12.36 4.61
C LYS A 8 17.47 -11.92 5.45
N SER A 9 16.42 -12.74 5.53
CA SER A 9 15.26 -12.50 6.39
C SER A 9 15.59 -12.80 7.86
N LYS A 10 16.27 -11.88 8.54
CA LYS A 10 16.58 -11.98 9.97
C LYS A 10 15.65 -11.08 10.80
N PRO A 11 15.25 -11.48 12.02
CA PRO A 11 14.43 -10.64 12.90
C PRO A 11 15.03 -9.26 13.16
N ILE A 12 16.36 -9.15 13.20
CA ILE A 12 17.06 -7.87 13.38
C ILE A 12 16.75 -6.86 12.26
N ASN A 13 16.53 -7.32 11.03
CA ASN A 13 16.23 -6.43 9.90
C ASN A 13 14.84 -5.81 10.02
N PHE A 14 13.88 -6.60 10.54
CA PHE A 14 12.55 -6.09 10.85
C PHE A 14 12.61 -5.03 11.95
N ILE A 15 13.36 -5.29 13.02
CA ILE A 15 13.55 -4.32 14.12
C ILE A 15 14.19 -3.02 13.61
N LEU A 16 15.22 -3.11 12.76
CA LEU A 16 15.85 -1.92 12.17
C LEU A 16 14.87 -1.06 11.38
N VAL A 17 14.03 -1.66 10.54
CA VAL A 17 13.01 -0.90 9.79
C VAL A 17 11.96 -0.33 10.74
N LEU A 18 11.56 -1.08 11.76
CA LEU A 18 10.58 -0.62 12.73
C LEU A 18 11.10 0.61 13.48
N VAL A 19 12.35 0.60 13.96
CA VAL A 19 12.99 1.77 14.59
C VAL A 19 13.04 2.95 13.60
N PHE A 20 13.42 2.71 12.36
CA PHE A 20 13.44 3.75 11.33
C PHE A 20 12.06 4.38 11.10
N VAL A 21 11.01 3.58 10.95
CA VAL A 21 9.64 4.06 10.76
C VAL A 21 9.13 4.82 11.99
N ILE A 22 9.49 4.38 13.21
CA ILE A 22 9.20 5.14 14.43
C ILE A 22 9.86 6.51 14.38
N SER A 23 11.15 6.60 14.00
CA SER A 23 11.83 7.89 13.89
C SER A 23 11.13 8.82 12.88
N VAL A 24 10.73 8.29 11.72
CA VAL A 24 9.97 9.06 10.72
C VAL A 24 8.63 9.53 11.30
N PHE A 25 7.93 8.68 12.06
CA PHE A 25 6.67 9.04 12.71
C PHE A 25 6.83 10.18 13.71
N MET A 26 7.87 10.12 14.55
CA MET A 26 8.17 11.16 15.52
C MET A 26 8.48 12.49 14.84
N ILE A 27 9.22 12.47 13.73
CA ILE A 27 9.50 13.68 12.93
C ILE A 27 8.21 14.23 12.30
N ALA A 28 7.40 13.37 11.67
CA ALA A 28 6.18 13.77 10.97
C ALA A 28 5.11 14.37 11.91
N ASN A 29 5.01 13.85 13.13
CA ASN A 29 4.04 14.26 14.13
C ASN A 29 4.64 15.16 15.22
N PHE A 30 5.86 15.69 15.04
CA PHE A 30 6.56 16.47 16.08
C PHE A 30 5.68 17.61 16.60
N ASN A 31 5.14 18.45 15.71
CA ASN A 31 4.27 19.56 16.11
C ASN A 31 2.98 19.10 16.79
N ALA A 32 2.39 17.99 16.33
CA ALA A 32 1.18 17.42 16.93
C ALA A 32 1.42 16.84 18.33
N LEU A 33 2.64 16.38 18.63
CA LEU A 33 3.01 15.88 19.96
C LEU A 33 3.08 16.99 21.02
N PHE A 34 3.41 18.22 20.62
CA PHE A 34 3.48 19.38 21.53
C PHE A 34 2.20 20.23 21.54
N ASN A 35 1.35 20.09 20.53
CA ASN A 35 0.08 20.80 20.46
C ASN A 35 -1.03 20.00 21.16
N PHE A 36 -1.58 20.54 22.26
CA PHE A 36 -2.68 19.94 23.04
C PHE A 36 -4.02 19.82 22.29
N THR A 37 -4.10 20.24 21.02
CA THR A 37 -5.33 20.24 20.22
C THR A 37 -5.65 18.86 19.63
N GLU A 38 -4.65 18.06 19.27
CA GLU A 38 -4.86 16.67 18.86
C GLU A 38 -4.96 15.79 20.12
N SER A 39 -6.00 14.96 20.20
CA SER A 39 -6.12 13.99 21.30
C SER A 39 -4.94 13.00 21.25
N ILE A 40 -4.27 12.80 22.39
CA ILE A 40 -3.21 11.79 22.58
C ILE A 40 -3.64 10.42 22.05
N LEU A 41 -4.93 10.08 22.19
CA LEU A 41 -5.50 8.83 21.71
C LEU A 41 -5.41 8.70 20.17
N LYS A 42 -5.60 9.79 19.42
CA LYS A 42 -5.48 9.80 17.95
C LYS A 42 -4.03 9.60 17.50
N ILE A 43 -3.07 10.21 18.19
CA ILE A 43 -1.65 10.04 17.88
C ILE A 43 -1.23 8.59 18.16
N LEU A 44 -1.65 8.04 19.32
CA LEU A 44 -1.38 6.65 19.69
C LEU A 44 -2.00 5.66 18.68
N SER A 45 -3.22 5.93 18.20
CA SER A 45 -3.87 5.06 17.22
C SER A 45 -3.17 5.09 15.86
N LYS A 46 -2.76 6.27 15.36
CA LYS A 46 -1.92 6.41 14.16
C LYS A 46 -0.59 5.63 14.31
N PHE A 47 0.04 5.73 15.47
CA PHE A 47 1.28 5.02 15.78
C PHE A 47 1.10 3.48 15.77
N LEU A 48 0.07 2.97 16.44
CA LEU A 48 -0.22 1.54 16.46
C LEU A 48 -0.56 1.01 15.06
N LEU A 49 -1.30 1.79 14.27
CA LEU A 49 -1.63 1.45 12.89
C LEU A 49 -0.40 1.32 12.01
N ILE A 50 0.57 2.25 12.11
CA ILE A 50 1.77 2.20 11.26
C ILE A 50 2.66 1.00 11.62
N VAL A 51 2.85 0.72 12.91
CA VAL A 51 3.60 -0.46 13.35
C VAL A 51 2.91 -1.74 12.88
N PHE A 52 1.58 -1.79 12.97
CA PHE A 52 0.79 -2.92 12.50
C PHE A 52 0.88 -3.10 10.97
N LEU A 53 0.90 -2.01 10.19
CA LEU A 53 1.08 -2.07 8.73
C LEU A 53 2.43 -2.67 8.34
N VAL A 54 3.52 -2.29 9.02
CA VAL A 54 4.86 -2.84 8.78
C VAL A 54 4.88 -4.35 9.07
N PHE A 55 4.31 -4.78 10.20
CA PHE A 55 4.17 -6.20 10.55
C PHE A 55 3.33 -6.96 9.52
N LEU A 56 2.21 -6.38 9.11
CA LEU A 56 1.27 -6.99 8.19
C LEU A 56 1.90 -7.18 6.80
N LEU A 57 2.70 -6.22 6.33
CA LEU A 57 3.45 -6.35 5.09
C LEU A 57 4.48 -7.48 5.17
N ASP A 58 5.29 -7.54 6.22
CA ASP A 58 6.26 -8.63 6.44
C ASP A 58 5.55 -10.00 6.46
N PHE A 59 4.43 -10.09 7.16
CA PHE A 59 3.59 -11.29 7.18
C PHE A 59 3.12 -11.68 5.76
N ILE A 60 2.66 -10.74 4.94
CA ILE A 60 2.22 -11.03 3.56
C ILE A 60 3.38 -11.53 2.71
N VAL A 61 4.53 -10.85 2.78
CA VAL A 61 5.72 -11.17 1.99
C VAL A 61 6.25 -12.55 2.34
N SER A 62 6.44 -12.82 3.63
CA SER A 62 6.95 -14.09 4.15
C SER A 62 5.96 -15.24 3.89
N LYS A 63 4.66 -15.05 4.15
CA LYS A 63 3.66 -16.11 4.00
C LYS A 63 3.47 -16.57 2.56
N ASN A 64 3.63 -15.66 1.59
CA ASN A 64 3.40 -15.95 0.18
C ASN A 64 4.70 -16.11 -0.64
N ASN A 65 5.87 -16.10 0.02
CA ASN A 65 7.20 -16.18 -0.64
C ASN A 65 7.32 -15.18 -1.81
N LEU A 66 6.92 -13.93 -1.57
CA LEU A 66 6.92 -12.88 -2.60
C LEU A 66 8.32 -12.32 -2.87
N THR A 67 9.28 -12.60 -1.99
CA THR A 67 10.71 -12.33 -2.13
C THR A 67 11.49 -13.62 -1.85
N GLN A 68 12.76 -13.74 -2.27
CA GLN A 68 13.54 -14.96 -1.97
C GLN A 68 14.14 -14.94 -0.55
N ARG A 69 13.30 -14.77 0.48
CA ARG A 69 13.69 -14.76 1.90
C ARG A 69 14.71 -13.67 2.25
N ASN A 70 14.55 -12.50 1.64
CA ASN A 70 15.25 -11.28 2.01
C ASN A 70 14.28 -10.29 2.68
N SER A 71 14.83 -9.23 3.26
CA SER A 71 14.08 -8.16 3.92
C SER A 71 14.03 -6.86 3.10
N TYR A 72 14.34 -6.90 1.79
CA TYR A 72 14.39 -5.70 0.95
C TYR A 72 13.01 -5.05 0.76
N ALA A 73 11.93 -5.83 0.71
CA ALA A 73 10.58 -5.28 0.57
C ALA A 73 10.19 -4.43 1.79
N ILE A 74 10.50 -4.90 3.01
CA ILE A 74 10.18 -4.17 4.25
C ILE A 74 11.04 -2.90 4.34
N MET A 75 12.32 -2.99 3.98
CA MET A 75 13.21 -1.83 3.86
C MET A 75 12.65 -0.79 2.88
N ALA A 76 12.27 -1.22 1.67
CA ALA A 76 11.70 -0.35 0.65
C ALA A 76 10.40 0.30 1.15
N PHE A 77 9.55 -0.43 1.88
CA PHE A 77 8.34 0.13 2.48
C PHE A 77 8.67 1.26 3.46
N GLY A 78 9.62 1.05 4.38
CA GLY A 78 10.07 2.09 5.31
C GLY A 78 10.61 3.33 4.60
N ILE A 79 11.46 3.15 3.57
CA ILE A 79 12.04 4.26 2.80
C ILE A 79 10.95 5.03 2.04
N LEU A 80 10.00 4.35 1.40
CA LEU A 80 8.89 5.00 0.70
C LEU A 80 7.98 5.78 1.66
N LEU A 81 7.83 5.29 2.90
CA LEU A 81 7.13 6.00 3.96
C LEU A 81 7.84 7.30 4.36
N ALA A 82 9.16 7.25 4.47
CA ALA A 82 9.99 8.43 4.73
C ALA A 82 9.94 9.45 3.59
N LEU A 83 9.69 9.02 2.35
CA LEU A 83 9.55 9.90 1.19
C LEU A 83 8.34 10.84 1.33
N PHE A 84 7.24 10.36 1.90
CA PHE A 84 6.01 11.14 2.12
C PHE A 84 5.54 11.07 3.58
N PRO A 85 6.20 11.79 4.51
CA PRO A 85 5.85 11.77 5.94
C PRO A 85 4.40 12.21 6.21
N ASN A 86 3.84 13.05 5.34
CA ASN A 86 2.45 13.52 5.41
C ASN A 86 1.41 12.39 5.44
N ILE A 87 1.75 11.20 4.91
CA ILE A 87 0.94 9.98 5.02
C ILE A 87 0.56 9.69 6.49
N LEU A 88 1.49 9.93 7.42
CA LEU A 88 1.34 9.58 8.84
C LEU A 88 0.37 10.48 9.59
N ASN A 89 0.00 11.62 9.00
CA ASN A 89 -0.87 12.60 9.65
C ASN A 89 -2.35 12.34 9.36
N ASN A 90 -2.67 11.61 8.29
CA ASN A 90 -4.05 11.38 7.85
C ASN A 90 -4.58 10.01 8.30
N MET A 91 -5.46 10.01 9.30
CA MET A 91 -6.02 8.78 9.89
C MET A 91 -6.89 8.00 8.89
N ASP A 92 -7.71 8.69 8.11
CA ASP A 92 -8.66 8.04 7.19
C ASP A 92 -7.92 7.34 6.06
N LEU A 93 -6.85 7.96 5.54
CA LEU A 93 -5.97 7.31 4.56
C LEU A 93 -5.25 6.10 5.16
N LEU A 94 -4.73 6.18 6.39
CA LEU A 94 -4.10 5.05 7.07
C LEU A 94 -5.06 3.87 7.24
N LEU A 95 -6.31 4.13 7.65
CA LEU A 95 -7.35 3.12 7.80
C LEU A 95 -7.76 2.53 6.44
N ALA A 96 -7.99 3.37 5.43
CA ALA A 96 -8.31 2.92 4.08
C ALA A 96 -7.20 2.01 3.55
N ASN A 97 -5.93 2.41 3.67
CA ASN A 97 -4.80 1.61 3.25
C ASN A 97 -4.72 0.29 4.02
N LEU A 98 -4.94 0.29 5.34
CA LEU A 98 -4.97 -0.94 6.13
C LEU A 98 -5.94 -1.97 5.55
N PHE A 99 -7.17 -1.55 5.24
CA PHE A 99 -8.16 -2.43 4.64
C PHE A 99 -7.77 -2.88 3.23
N ILE A 100 -7.17 -2.01 2.42
CA ILE A 100 -6.60 -2.42 1.12
C ILE A 100 -5.50 -3.46 1.30
N VAL A 101 -4.58 -3.33 2.25
CA VAL A 101 -3.54 -4.34 2.47
C VAL A 101 -4.14 -5.66 2.97
N PHE A 102 -5.20 -5.63 3.80
CA PHE A 102 -5.96 -6.83 4.14
C PHE A 102 -6.62 -7.51 2.93
N ALA A 103 -7.18 -6.71 2.01
CA ALA A 103 -7.74 -7.22 0.76
C ALA A 103 -6.64 -7.87 -0.11
N MET A 104 -5.51 -7.19 -0.28
CA MET A 104 -4.35 -7.70 -1.01
C MET A 104 -3.86 -9.03 -0.43
N ARG A 105 -3.76 -9.17 0.91
CA ARG A 105 -3.42 -10.43 1.57
C ARG A 105 -4.33 -11.57 1.12
N ARG A 106 -5.64 -11.33 1.06
CA ARG A 106 -6.63 -12.35 0.65
C ARG A 106 -6.50 -12.68 -0.82
N ILE A 107 -6.37 -11.67 -1.67
CA ILE A 107 -6.21 -11.81 -3.12
C ILE A 107 -4.94 -12.59 -3.48
N ILE A 108 -3.79 -12.22 -2.91
CA ILE A 108 -2.50 -12.89 -3.16
C ILE A 108 -2.57 -14.38 -2.75
N SER A 109 -3.23 -14.67 -1.63
CA SER A 109 -3.38 -16.04 -1.13
C SER A 109 -4.27 -16.94 -1.98
N LEU A 110 -4.96 -16.43 -3.01
CA LEU A 110 -5.76 -17.23 -3.94
C LEU A 110 -4.92 -18.23 -4.74
N SER A 111 -3.61 -17.99 -4.89
CA SER A 111 -2.65 -18.94 -5.49
C SER A 111 -2.65 -20.32 -4.83
N SER A 112 -3.05 -20.40 -3.55
CA SER A 112 -3.17 -21.67 -2.84
C SER A 112 -4.37 -22.52 -3.29
N LYS A 113 -5.32 -21.95 -4.06
CA LYS A 113 -6.60 -22.55 -4.49
C LYS A 113 -7.49 -23.10 -3.36
N LYS A 114 -7.19 -22.74 -2.12
CA LYS A 114 -8.00 -23.10 -0.94
C LYS A 114 -8.99 -21.99 -0.64
N SER A 115 -10.23 -22.37 -0.29
CA SER A 115 -11.28 -21.46 0.19
C SER A 115 -11.49 -20.20 -0.67
N ILE A 116 -11.49 -20.37 -2.00
CA ILE A 116 -11.58 -19.30 -3.00
C ILE A 116 -12.75 -18.35 -2.69
N LYS A 117 -13.95 -18.91 -2.50
CA LYS A 117 -15.17 -18.18 -2.14
C LYS A 117 -14.98 -17.24 -0.95
N LYS A 118 -14.48 -17.77 0.17
CA LYS A 118 -14.23 -16.98 1.39
C LYS A 118 -13.22 -15.87 1.15
N LYS A 119 -12.14 -16.15 0.40
CA LYS A 119 -11.11 -15.14 0.11
C LYS A 119 -11.62 -14.02 -0.78
N LEU A 120 -12.45 -14.34 -1.78
CA LEU A 120 -13.07 -13.34 -2.66
C LEU A 120 -14.04 -12.45 -1.88
N PHE A 121 -14.89 -13.06 -1.03
CA PHE A 121 -15.78 -12.32 -0.14
C PHE A 121 -14.97 -11.38 0.77
N ASP A 122 -14.00 -11.91 1.52
CA ASP A 122 -13.18 -11.12 2.43
C ASP A 122 -12.48 -9.97 1.69
N ALA A 123 -11.91 -10.20 0.51
CA ALA A 123 -11.24 -9.16 -0.27
C ALA A 123 -12.19 -8.02 -0.67
N SER A 124 -13.38 -8.37 -1.18
CA SER A 124 -14.39 -7.39 -1.55
C SER A 124 -14.95 -6.62 -0.36
N PHE A 125 -15.16 -7.30 0.77
CA PHE A 125 -15.58 -6.70 2.02
C PHE A 125 -14.57 -5.66 2.50
N TRP A 126 -13.28 -5.99 2.51
CA TRP A 126 -12.23 -5.05 2.92
C TRP A 126 -12.10 -3.85 1.96
N ILE A 127 -12.20 -4.04 0.64
CA ILE A 127 -12.18 -2.92 -0.32
C ILE A 127 -13.40 -2.00 -0.14
N ALA A 128 -14.58 -2.57 0.06
CA ALA A 128 -15.79 -1.80 0.33
C ALA A 128 -15.67 -1.01 1.64
N LEU A 129 -15.10 -1.62 2.69
CA LEU A 129 -14.84 -0.92 3.94
C LEU A 129 -13.81 0.21 3.78
N ALA A 130 -12.75 0.00 2.99
CA ALA A 130 -11.77 1.04 2.66
C ALA A 130 -12.42 2.26 1.97
N THR A 131 -13.42 2.00 1.12
CA THR A 131 -14.14 3.02 0.35
C THR A 131 -14.92 3.98 1.27
N LEU A 132 -15.31 3.54 2.47
CA LEU A 132 -15.96 4.40 3.47
C LEU A 132 -15.03 5.46 4.05
N PHE A 133 -13.72 5.16 4.13
CA PHE A 133 -12.70 6.10 4.63
C PHE A 133 -12.08 6.92 3.51
N TYR A 134 -11.96 6.35 2.31
CA TYR A 134 -11.46 7.05 1.14
C TYR A 134 -12.11 6.50 -0.13
N PHE A 135 -12.99 7.30 -0.74
CA PHE A 135 -13.86 6.89 -1.84
C PHE A 135 -13.11 6.21 -3.00
N TRP A 136 -11.98 6.76 -3.44
CA TRP A 136 -11.25 6.23 -4.60
C TRP A 136 -10.59 4.86 -4.35
N ALA A 137 -10.56 4.37 -3.11
CA ALA A 137 -10.12 3.01 -2.80
C ALA A 137 -10.98 1.93 -3.49
N ILE A 138 -12.20 2.28 -3.93
CA ILE A 138 -13.08 1.37 -4.70
C ILE A 138 -12.42 0.86 -5.99
N LEU A 139 -11.47 1.59 -6.57
CA LEU A 139 -10.75 1.16 -7.78
C LEU A 139 -9.98 -0.14 -7.58
N PHE A 140 -9.60 -0.48 -6.35
CA PHE A 140 -8.99 -1.78 -6.02
C PHE A 140 -9.92 -2.97 -6.28
N PHE A 141 -11.24 -2.74 -6.44
CA PHE A 141 -12.17 -3.79 -6.85
C PHE A 141 -11.82 -4.39 -8.22
N ALA A 142 -11.21 -3.61 -9.12
CA ALA A 142 -10.70 -4.11 -10.40
C ALA A 142 -9.70 -5.27 -10.23
N ILE A 143 -8.93 -5.28 -9.14
CA ILE A 143 -7.98 -6.38 -8.84
C ILE A 143 -8.73 -7.68 -8.56
N ILE A 144 -9.91 -7.62 -7.95
CA ILE A 144 -10.72 -8.81 -7.71
C ILE A 144 -11.17 -9.41 -9.04
N ILE A 145 -11.55 -8.56 -10.01
CA ILE A 145 -11.91 -9.01 -11.36
C ILE A 145 -10.71 -9.69 -12.03
N VAL A 146 -9.53 -9.08 -11.96
CA VAL A 146 -8.29 -9.69 -12.47
C VAL A 146 -8.00 -11.02 -11.77
N ALA A 147 -8.21 -11.11 -10.46
CA ALA A 147 -8.01 -12.34 -9.69
C ALA A 147 -9.00 -13.44 -10.09
N LEU A 148 -10.25 -13.10 -10.41
CA LEU A 148 -11.26 -14.04 -10.91
C LEU A 148 -10.82 -14.65 -12.25
N ILE A 149 -10.32 -13.81 -13.18
CA ILE A 149 -9.82 -14.27 -14.49
C ILE A 149 -8.70 -15.30 -14.30
N TYR A 150 -7.76 -15.05 -13.39
CA TYR A 150 -6.62 -15.94 -13.18
C TYR A 150 -6.94 -17.21 -12.38
N TYR A 151 -7.82 -17.14 -11.38
CA TYR A 151 -7.98 -18.21 -10.39
C TYR A 151 -9.32 -18.94 -10.43
N SER A 152 -10.34 -18.41 -11.08
CA SER A 152 -11.73 -18.85 -10.88
C SER A 152 -12.38 -19.56 -12.08
N GLN A 153 -11.68 -19.77 -13.20
CA GLN A 153 -12.11 -20.59 -14.36
C GLN A 153 -13.65 -20.72 -14.52
N ASN A 154 -14.33 -19.60 -14.77
CA ASN A 154 -15.76 -19.51 -15.12
C ASN A 154 -16.82 -20.06 -14.14
N ASP A 155 -16.50 -20.27 -12.86
CA ASP A 155 -17.54 -20.53 -11.85
C ASP A 155 -18.40 -19.27 -11.62
N LEU A 156 -19.65 -19.26 -12.14
CA LEU A 156 -20.61 -18.16 -11.94
C LEU A 156 -20.80 -17.78 -10.47
N LYS A 157 -20.76 -18.79 -9.58
CA LYS A 157 -20.86 -18.57 -8.13
C LYS A 157 -19.72 -17.69 -7.60
N ASN A 158 -18.52 -17.79 -8.15
CA ASN A 158 -17.38 -17.02 -7.70
C ASN A 158 -17.42 -15.57 -8.20
N ILE A 159 -18.09 -15.31 -9.33
CA ILE A 159 -18.29 -13.96 -9.87
C ILE A 159 -19.24 -13.15 -8.97
N ILE A 160 -20.29 -13.78 -8.41
CA ILE A 160 -21.29 -13.09 -7.58
C ILE A 160 -20.73 -12.72 -6.20
N ILE A 161 -19.86 -13.55 -5.64
CA ILE A 161 -19.38 -13.41 -4.25
C ILE A 161 -18.78 -12.04 -3.91
N PRO A 162 -17.91 -11.44 -4.75
CA PRO A 162 -17.41 -10.09 -4.51
C PRO A 162 -18.51 -9.03 -4.34
N PHE A 163 -19.60 -9.14 -5.09
CA PHE A 163 -20.73 -8.22 -4.96
C PHE A 163 -21.48 -8.41 -3.65
N VAL A 164 -21.56 -9.65 -3.15
CA VAL A 164 -22.13 -9.93 -1.82
C VAL A 164 -21.30 -9.26 -0.71
N GLY A 165 -19.96 -9.24 -0.84
CA GLY A 165 -19.10 -8.54 0.12
C GLY A 165 -19.33 -7.03 0.14
N ILE A 166 -19.48 -6.39 -1.03
CA ILE A 166 -19.87 -4.98 -1.12
C ILE A 166 -21.25 -4.76 -0.49
N ALA A 167 -22.24 -5.59 -0.85
CA ALA A 167 -23.61 -5.47 -0.33
C ALA A 167 -23.65 -5.59 1.20
N THR A 168 -22.80 -6.43 1.79
CA THR A 168 -22.69 -6.58 3.25
C THR A 168 -22.23 -5.27 3.91
N VAL A 169 -21.22 -4.60 3.36
CA VAL A 169 -20.76 -3.31 3.89
C VAL A 169 -21.80 -2.22 3.68
N ALA A 170 -22.48 -2.21 2.53
CA ALA A 170 -23.56 -1.28 2.26
C ALA A 170 -24.73 -1.45 3.26
N MET A 171 -25.11 -2.69 3.58
CA MET A 171 -26.13 -2.96 4.60
C MET A 171 -25.71 -2.43 5.98
N PHE A 172 -24.46 -2.68 6.40
CA PHE A 172 -23.97 -2.15 7.68
C PHE A 172 -23.94 -0.62 7.71
N LEU A 173 -23.55 0.02 6.59
CA LEU A 173 -23.57 1.47 6.47
C LEU A 173 -24.99 2.01 6.61
N SER A 174 -25.97 1.41 5.93
CA SER A 174 -27.37 1.80 6.05
C SER A 174 -27.89 1.64 7.48
N ILE A 175 -27.58 0.53 8.15
CA ILE A 175 -27.97 0.32 9.56
C ILE A 175 -27.37 1.41 10.46
N TYR A 176 -26.07 1.70 10.28
CA TYR A 176 -25.38 2.75 11.03
C TYR A 176 -26.03 4.13 10.80
N ASN A 177 -26.37 4.45 9.54
CA ASN A 177 -26.98 5.72 9.20
C ASN A 177 -28.40 5.87 9.76
N ILE A 178 -29.22 4.82 9.69
CA ILE A 178 -30.58 4.83 10.23
C ILE A 178 -30.57 5.03 11.75
N ILE A 179 -29.70 4.31 12.48
CA ILE A 179 -29.66 4.38 13.95
C ILE A 179 -29.22 5.76 14.46
N LEU A 180 -28.24 6.40 13.79
CA LEU A 180 -27.63 7.63 14.30
C LEU A 180 -28.14 8.91 13.65
N TYR A 181 -28.63 8.84 12.42
CA TYR A 181 -28.95 10.00 11.61
C TYR A 181 -30.33 9.94 10.94
N ASP A 182 -31.11 8.86 11.15
CA ASP A 182 -32.44 8.66 10.56
C ASP A 182 -32.47 8.78 9.01
N GLU A 183 -31.35 8.43 8.36
CA GLU A 183 -31.19 8.48 6.91
C GLU A 183 -30.69 7.12 6.40
N PHE A 184 -31.07 6.73 5.18
CA PHE A 184 -30.57 5.48 4.57
C PHE A 184 -29.13 5.65 4.04
N ILE A 185 -28.91 6.70 3.25
CA ILE A 185 -27.62 7.04 2.66
C ILE A 185 -27.45 8.56 2.75
N ARG A 186 -26.36 9.00 3.40
CA ARG A 186 -26.00 10.40 3.55
C ARG A 186 -25.10 10.82 2.39
N GLN A 187 -25.23 12.06 1.94
CA GLN A 187 -24.35 12.61 0.89
C GLN A 187 -22.88 12.60 1.31
N SER A 188 -22.60 12.78 2.61
CA SER A 188 -21.25 12.73 3.19
C SER A 188 -20.65 11.32 3.24
N ASN A 189 -21.42 10.25 2.98
CA ASN A 189 -20.85 8.90 2.95
C ASN A 189 -19.94 8.68 1.74
N PHE A 190 -20.12 9.44 0.66
CA PHE A 190 -19.38 9.28 -0.59
C PHE A 190 -18.97 10.65 -1.13
N GLU A 191 -17.95 11.23 -0.50
CA GLU A 191 -17.29 12.42 -1.02
C GLU A 191 -16.45 12.06 -2.25
N ARG A 192 -16.95 12.46 -3.42
CA ARG A 192 -16.37 12.14 -4.74
C ARG A 192 -15.45 13.24 -5.26
N PHE A 193 -14.73 13.92 -4.36
CA PHE A 193 -13.83 14.98 -4.76
C PHE A 193 -12.65 14.39 -5.54
N ALA A 194 -12.42 14.93 -6.74
CA ALA A 194 -11.22 14.71 -7.53
C ALA A 194 -10.61 16.06 -7.87
N SER A 195 -9.28 16.12 -7.88
CA SER A 195 -8.53 17.29 -8.29
C SER A 195 -7.45 16.89 -9.29
N LEU A 196 -7.36 17.66 -10.38
CA LEU A 196 -6.26 17.61 -11.34
C LEU A 196 -5.35 18.85 -11.22
N ASP A 197 -5.46 19.58 -10.13
CA ASP A 197 -4.55 20.67 -9.80
C ASP A 197 -3.29 20.10 -9.13
N TYR A 198 -2.15 20.25 -9.81
CA TYR A 198 -0.84 19.78 -9.37
C TYR A 198 0.07 20.91 -8.87
N THR A 199 -0.45 22.13 -8.72
CA THR A 199 0.32 23.29 -8.26
C THR A 199 1.04 23.05 -6.93
N ALA A 200 0.44 22.27 -6.02
CA ALA A 200 1.03 21.91 -4.74
C ALA A 200 2.35 21.11 -4.86
N TYR A 201 2.62 20.48 -6.01
CA TYR A 201 3.89 19.79 -6.27
C TYR A 201 4.96 20.67 -6.90
N ASN A 202 4.68 21.96 -7.18
CA ASN A 202 5.64 22.88 -7.76
C ASN A 202 6.64 23.42 -6.70
N SER A 203 7.17 22.54 -5.87
CA SER A 203 8.28 22.81 -4.96
C SER A 203 9.48 21.93 -5.31
N SER A 204 10.69 22.42 -5.04
CA SER A 204 11.95 21.68 -5.18
C SER A 204 11.89 20.31 -4.49
N GLU A 205 11.34 20.29 -3.27
CA GLU A 205 11.14 19.08 -2.47
C GLU A 205 10.25 18.05 -3.20
N TYR A 206 9.04 18.43 -3.63
CA TYR A 206 8.12 17.49 -4.28
C TYR A 206 8.62 17.05 -5.66
N ILE A 207 9.22 17.95 -6.44
CA ILE A 207 9.80 17.61 -7.74
C ILE A 207 10.87 16.52 -7.59
N LEU A 208 11.77 16.67 -6.62
CA LEU A 208 12.81 15.68 -6.33
C LEU A 208 12.20 14.33 -5.91
N LYS A 209 11.26 14.35 -4.94
CA LYS A 209 10.59 13.14 -4.44
C LYS A 209 9.83 12.39 -5.55
N LEU A 210 9.04 13.10 -6.34
CA LEU A 210 8.25 12.52 -7.43
C LEU A 210 9.13 12.02 -8.56
N THR A 211 10.20 12.73 -8.91
CA THR A 211 11.15 12.28 -9.94
C THR A 211 11.77 10.95 -9.57
N VAL A 212 12.29 10.82 -8.34
CA VAL A 212 12.87 9.57 -7.85
C VAL A 212 11.81 8.47 -7.76
N LEU A 213 10.61 8.78 -7.26
CA LEU A 213 9.51 7.82 -7.17
C LEU A 213 9.13 7.27 -8.55
N PHE A 214 8.83 8.13 -9.53
CA PHE A 214 8.35 7.70 -10.84
C PHE A 214 9.43 7.03 -11.69
N THR A 215 10.67 7.54 -11.65
CA THR A 215 11.78 6.90 -12.38
C THR A 215 12.06 5.49 -11.84
N SER A 216 12.15 5.33 -10.52
CA SER A 216 12.31 4.02 -9.90
C SER A 216 11.09 3.12 -10.13
N PHE A 217 9.87 3.68 -10.08
CA PHE A 217 8.63 2.94 -10.33
C PHE A 217 8.58 2.39 -11.75
N ILE A 218 8.70 3.24 -12.76
CA ILE A 218 8.63 2.83 -14.18
C ILE A 218 9.72 1.79 -14.47
N TRP A 219 10.95 2.05 -14.04
CA TRP A 219 12.07 1.14 -14.25
C TRP A 219 11.84 -0.24 -13.63
N THR A 220 11.50 -0.29 -12.35
CA THR A 220 11.32 -1.55 -11.63
C THR A 220 10.07 -2.29 -12.05
N VAL A 221 8.97 -1.61 -12.39
CA VAL A 221 7.75 -2.26 -12.90
C VAL A 221 7.98 -2.91 -14.26
N ILE A 222 8.67 -2.23 -15.19
CA ILE A 222 9.03 -2.81 -16.50
C ILE A 222 9.89 -4.07 -16.30
N TYR A 223 10.91 -3.99 -15.44
CA TYR A 223 11.74 -5.14 -15.11
C TYR A 223 10.90 -6.27 -14.48
N TYR A 224 10.03 -5.91 -13.54
CA TYR A 224 9.18 -6.85 -12.83
C TYR A 224 8.31 -7.63 -13.80
N PHE A 225 7.60 -6.96 -14.72
CA PHE A 225 6.80 -7.60 -15.78
C PHE A 225 7.61 -8.54 -16.67
N ARG A 226 8.84 -8.15 -17.07
CA ARG A 226 9.74 -9.01 -17.85
C ARG A 226 10.12 -10.28 -17.09
N SER A 227 10.45 -10.14 -15.80
CA SER A 227 10.82 -11.27 -14.94
C SER A 227 9.65 -12.22 -14.60
N LEU A 228 8.40 -11.84 -14.86
CA LEU A 228 7.22 -12.67 -14.54
C LEU A 228 7.16 -13.97 -15.34
N SER A 229 7.72 -13.99 -16.55
CA SER A 229 7.74 -15.19 -17.41
C SER A 229 8.59 -16.31 -16.79
N GLU A 230 9.60 -15.95 -16.01
CA GLU A 230 10.55 -16.85 -15.36
C GLU A 230 10.02 -17.42 -14.03
N LYS A 231 8.93 -16.84 -13.48
CA LYS A 231 8.34 -17.30 -12.22
C LYS A 231 7.50 -18.56 -12.42
N ASN A 232 7.52 -19.42 -11.41
CA ASN A 232 6.70 -20.64 -11.35
C ASN A 232 5.23 -20.36 -11.67
N LYS A 233 4.64 -21.18 -12.56
CA LYS A 233 3.24 -21.05 -13.04
C LYS A 233 2.21 -20.89 -11.91
N LYS A 234 2.45 -21.48 -10.74
CA LYS A 234 1.57 -21.40 -9.56
C LYS A 234 1.55 -20.02 -8.89
N ASN A 235 2.69 -19.34 -8.83
CA ASN A 235 2.83 -18.06 -8.13
C ASN A 235 2.73 -16.86 -9.09
N ARG A 236 2.97 -17.08 -10.39
CA ARG A 236 2.92 -16.04 -11.44
C ARG A 236 1.68 -15.13 -11.36
N PRO A 237 0.44 -15.62 -11.14
CA PRO A 237 -0.70 -14.71 -11.07
C PRO A 237 -0.70 -13.81 -9.83
N SER A 238 -0.12 -14.24 -8.70
CA SER A 238 0.04 -13.38 -7.52
C SER A 238 0.95 -12.19 -7.81
N PHE A 239 2.01 -12.41 -8.60
CA PHE A 239 2.91 -11.34 -9.00
C PHE A 239 2.24 -10.36 -9.99
N TYR A 240 1.43 -10.84 -10.94
CA TYR A 240 0.61 -9.97 -11.79
C TYR A 240 -0.37 -9.11 -10.98
N LEU A 241 -0.99 -9.68 -9.95
CA LEU A 241 -1.91 -8.94 -9.08
C LEU A 241 -1.20 -7.82 -8.31
N ILE A 242 0.03 -8.03 -7.87
CA ILE A 242 0.85 -6.99 -7.23
C ILE A 242 1.19 -5.88 -8.22
N ALA A 243 1.54 -6.22 -9.46
CA ALA A 243 1.82 -5.23 -10.50
C ALA A 243 0.56 -4.39 -10.83
N TRP A 244 -0.59 -5.03 -11.04
CA TRP A 244 -1.86 -4.34 -11.25
C TRP A 244 -2.28 -3.49 -10.05
N ALA A 245 -2.04 -3.96 -8.82
CA ALA A 245 -2.26 -3.16 -7.62
C ALA A 245 -1.44 -1.87 -7.62
N SER A 246 -0.18 -1.95 -8.04
CA SER A 246 0.70 -0.79 -8.13
C SER A 246 0.22 0.23 -9.17
N ILE A 247 -0.27 -0.24 -10.32
CA ILE A 247 -0.83 0.62 -11.38
C ILE A 247 -2.10 1.33 -10.88
N ILE A 248 -3.01 0.59 -10.23
CA ILE A 248 -4.24 1.15 -9.67
C ILE A 248 -3.93 2.19 -8.58
N ALA A 249 -2.92 1.96 -7.75
CA ALA A 249 -2.49 2.93 -6.74
C ALA A 249 -1.99 4.24 -7.37
N ILE A 250 -1.29 4.18 -8.50
CA ILE A 250 -0.91 5.39 -9.27
C ILE A 250 -2.16 6.11 -9.80
N LEU A 251 -3.12 5.38 -10.38
CA LEU A 251 -4.37 5.97 -10.86
C LEU A 251 -5.12 6.70 -9.74
N ILE A 252 -5.17 6.11 -8.54
CA ILE A 252 -5.75 6.74 -7.34
C ILE A 252 -5.00 8.02 -6.98
N SER A 253 -3.66 8.03 -7.07
CA SER A 253 -2.84 9.21 -6.76
C SER A 253 -3.09 10.35 -7.77
N ILE A 254 -3.30 10.02 -9.05
CA ILE A 254 -3.62 10.98 -10.12
C ILE A 254 -4.97 11.67 -9.87
N ILE A 255 -5.99 10.94 -9.43
CA ILE A 255 -7.35 11.50 -9.23
C ILE A 255 -7.59 12.03 -7.82
N SER A 256 -6.67 11.80 -6.87
CA SER A 256 -6.82 12.21 -5.47
C SER A 256 -7.11 13.72 -5.34
N PRO A 257 -8.04 14.14 -4.45
CA PRO A 257 -8.37 15.54 -4.28
C PRO A 257 -7.24 16.38 -3.67
N THR A 258 -6.44 15.78 -2.79
CA THR A 258 -5.33 16.45 -2.10
C THR A 258 -4.01 16.01 -2.71
N LYS A 259 -3.14 16.96 -3.08
CA LYS A 259 -1.80 16.70 -3.65
C LYS A 259 -0.72 17.09 -2.64
N ASN A 260 -0.43 16.22 -1.68
CA ASN A 260 0.56 16.51 -0.63
C ASN A 260 1.47 15.30 -0.31
N GLY A 261 1.49 14.29 -1.18
CA GLY A 261 2.23 13.06 -1.00
C GLY A 261 1.45 11.96 -0.28
N SER A 262 0.39 12.31 0.46
CA SER A 262 -0.36 11.33 1.26
C SER A 262 -1.14 10.33 0.41
N GLU A 263 -1.56 10.75 -0.78
CA GLU A 263 -2.27 9.96 -1.78
C GLU A 263 -1.48 8.72 -2.27
N PHE A 264 -0.16 8.74 -2.18
CA PHE A 264 0.70 7.61 -2.56
C PHE A 264 0.70 6.48 -1.53
N ILE A 265 -0.03 6.59 -0.41
CA ILE A 265 -0.10 5.55 0.63
C ILE A 265 -0.45 4.17 0.07
N PHE A 266 -1.39 4.11 -0.88
CA PHE A 266 -1.84 2.85 -1.50
C PHE A 266 -0.77 2.21 -2.40
N LEU A 267 0.23 2.99 -2.83
CA LEU A 267 1.35 2.51 -3.64
C LEU A 267 2.40 1.80 -2.78
N LEU A 268 2.55 2.18 -1.51
CA LEU A 268 3.63 1.72 -0.63
C LEU A 268 3.75 0.19 -0.58
N ALA A 269 2.64 -0.50 -0.29
CA ALA A 269 2.64 -1.95 -0.15
C ALA A 269 2.98 -2.69 -1.47
N PRO A 270 2.28 -2.49 -2.60
CA PRO A 270 2.62 -3.18 -3.84
C PRO A 270 3.98 -2.77 -4.39
N PHE A 271 4.35 -1.48 -4.31
CA PHE A 271 5.60 -0.98 -4.87
C PHE A 271 6.82 -1.45 -4.06
N SER A 272 6.73 -1.50 -2.74
CA SER A 272 7.81 -2.03 -1.90
C SER A 272 8.14 -3.50 -2.22
N ILE A 273 7.15 -4.32 -2.55
CA ILE A 273 7.36 -5.71 -2.99
C ILE A 273 8.07 -5.76 -4.34
N ILE A 274 7.70 -4.88 -5.29
CA ILE A 274 8.33 -4.77 -6.61
C ILE A 274 9.78 -4.31 -6.47
N LEU A 275 10.03 -3.24 -5.72
CA LEU A 275 11.38 -2.74 -5.41
C LEU A 275 12.22 -3.81 -4.73
N GLY A 276 11.68 -4.53 -3.74
CA GLY A 276 12.40 -5.58 -3.03
C GLY A 276 12.87 -6.70 -3.97
N ASN A 277 12.00 -7.13 -4.89
CA ASN A 277 12.36 -8.11 -5.92
C ASN A 277 13.42 -7.57 -6.90
N TYR A 278 13.32 -6.30 -7.28
CA TYR A 278 14.30 -5.68 -8.17
C TYR A 278 15.68 -5.56 -7.51
N ILE A 279 15.74 -5.04 -6.29
CA ILE A 279 17.00 -4.87 -5.52
C ILE A 279 17.69 -6.23 -5.32
N GLU A 280 16.92 -7.28 -5.08
CA GLU A 280 17.44 -8.64 -5.01
C GLU A 280 18.09 -9.08 -6.34
N ALA A 281 17.40 -8.84 -7.45
CA ALA A 281 17.82 -9.30 -8.76
C ALA A 281 19.06 -8.58 -9.34
N ILE A 282 19.41 -7.40 -8.82
CA ILE A 282 20.66 -6.71 -9.20
C ILE A 282 21.87 -7.57 -8.82
N SER A 283 22.66 -7.98 -9.81
CA SER A 283 23.91 -8.73 -9.61
C SER A 283 25.06 -7.83 -9.16
N GLU A 284 25.17 -6.64 -9.74
CA GLU A 284 26.26 -5.69 -9.48
C GLU A 284 26.11 -5.00 -8.12
N LYS A 285 27.02 -5.31 -7.18
CA LYS A 285 26.97 -4.78 -5.82
C LYS A 285 27.05 -3.26 -5.75
N TRP A 286 27.89 -2.62 -6.58
CA TRP A 286 28.06 -1.17 -6.56
C TRP A 286 26.76 -0.46 -7.00
N PHE A 287 26.13 -0.93 -8.08
CA PHE A 287 24.87 -0.36 -8.58
C PHE A 287 23.73 -0.54 -7.58
N LYS A 288 23.66 -1.71 -6.93
CA LYS A 288 22.67 -1.99 -5.87
C LYS A 288 22.76 -1.00 -4.72
N GLU A 289 23.98 -0.71 -4.26
CA GLU A 289 24.22 0.24 -3.16
C GLU A 289 23.93 1.68 -3.57
N VAL A 290 24.30 2.09 -4.79
CA VAL A 290 23.97 3.43 -5.31
C VAL A 290 22.46 3.60 -5.46
N PHE A 291 21.76 2.60 -5.98
CA PHE A 291 20.30 2.65 -6.14
C PHE A 291 19.58 2.79 -4.80
N VAL A 292 19.91 1.95 -3.81
CA VAL A 292 19.32 2.03 -2.47
C VAL A 292 19.76 3.31 -1.74
N GLY A 293 21.01 3.71 -1.89
CA GLY A 293 21.55 4.95 -1.32
C GLY A 293 20.82 6.18 -1.83
N ALA A 294 20.53 6.25 -3.14
CA ALA A 294 19.74 7.32 -3.73
C ALA A 294 18.32 7.37 -3.15
N LEU A 295 17.65 6.22 -3.01
CA LEU A 295 16.32 6.14 -2.39
C LEU A 295 16.32 6.63 -0.93
N ILE A 296 17.36 6.32 -0.16
CA ILE A 296 17.51 6.77 1.24
C ILE A 296 17.87 8.26 1.33
N ALA A 297 18.72 8.76 0.42
CA ALA A 297 19.16 10.15 0.41
C ALA A 297 18.02 11.10 0.05
N THR A 298 17.09 10.66 -0.81
CA THR A 298 15.95 11.46 -1.29
C THR A 298 15.11 12.09 -0.17
N PRO A 299 14.56 11.33 0.81
CA PRO A 299 13.82 11.93 1.91
C PRO A 299 14.67 12.86 2.80
N ILE A 300 15.97 12.59 2.96
CA ILE A 300 16.87 13.42 3.78
C ILE A 300 17.14 14.76 3.08
N ILE A 301 17.47 14.74 1.80
CA ILE A 301 17.69 15.95 0.99
C ILE A 301 16.39 16.74 0.88
N GLY A 302 15.25 16.05 0.71
CA GLY A 302 13.94 16.69 0.68
C GLY A 302 13.59 17.46 1.95
N LEU A 303 14.12 17.10 3.13
CA LEU A 303 13.91 17.87 4.36
C LEU A 303 14.71 19.19 4.40
N ILE A 304 15.71 19.35 3.53
CA ILE A 304 16.58 20.53 3.47
C ILE A 304 16.11 21.51 2.38
N LEU A 305 15.42 21.02 1.35
CA LEU A 305 14.93 21.77 0.19
C LEU A 305 13.60 22.49 0.46
#